data_AF-A0A4Q0MR23-F1
#
_entry.id   AF-A0A4Q0MR23-F1
#
_cell.length_a   1.000
_cell.length_b   1.000
_cell.length_c   1.000
_cell.angle_alpha   90.00
_cell.angle_beta   90.00
_cell.angle_gamma   90.00
#
_symmetry.space_group_name_H-M   'P 1'
#
loop_
_entity.id
_entity.type
_entity.pdbx_description
1 polymer ?
#
loop_
_entity_poly.entity_id
_entity_poly.type
_entity_poly.pdbx_seq_one_letter_code
_entity_poly.pdbx_strand_id
1 'polypeptide(L)'
;MADGRFDKASSASKTGVRDGARAQFPDRGATGGWSRLWPMIGTCALVAALLTGVSALSGFGDHKADQAKALDAQIIEREKRVASLDEERKRREDALADLQRRANAKESELAETNERVAALEEKRGALQRQVAELTGPVAPSDGELAVVSNDPSAPVEDGAPQEGAQAAPADQPQDSTATVDAPPQPNPDPDRSRARVVNTAVPTPTPAPAADRRASYDETQEADRSAQASGPVRVFIHVRSSDPAARNRARAVAAELRRRGVSVAEIRGVRLPVRRDSVRFFYDADRSAVSELQRAVRDALSDGANPVAQDYRSYGAPPRPGTIELWLS
;
A
#
# COMPACT_ATOMS: atom_id res chain seq x y z
N MET A 1 11.29 -45.03 -42.65
CA MET A 1 12.52 -45.78 -42.99
C MET A 1 13.59 -44.77 -43.37
N ALA A 2 14.83 -44.99 -42.93
CA ALA A 2 15.97 -44.05 -42.83
C ALA A 2 15.83 -43.11 -41.61
N ASP A 3 16.28 -43.45 -40.39
CA ASP A 3 17.61 -43.85 -39.90
C ASP A 3 18.73 -42.84 -40.21
N GLY A 4 19.16 -42.13 -39.17
CA GLY A 4 20.14 -41.04 -39.21
C GLY A 4 20.70 -40.74 -37.83
N ARG A 5 21.38 -41.74 -37.27
CA ARG A 5 22.19 -41.76 -36.05
C ARG A 5 23.48 -40.96 -36.27
N PHE A 6 23.81 -39.95 -35.44
CA PHE A 6 25.20 -39.50 -35.25
C PHE A 6 25.43 -38.82 -33.89
N ASP A 7 26.10 -39.59 -33.03
CA ASP A 7 27.14 -39.31 -32.04
C ASP A 7 27.11 -38.14 -31.03
N LYS A 8 27.09 -38.60 -29.77
CA LYS A 8 27.78 -38.06 -28.59
C LYS A 8 29.21 -37.60 -28.90
N ALA A 9 29.56 -36.40 -28.45
CA ALA A 9 30.91 -36.08 -28.02
C ALA A 9 30.87 -35.41 -26.65
N SER A 10 31.37 -36.19 -25.69
CA SER A 10 31.74 -35.79 -24.34
C SER A 10 32.98 -34.91 -24.39
N SER A 11 32.99 -33.76 -23.71
CA SER A 11 34.23 -33.08 -23.35
C SER A 11 34.09 -32.43 -21.98
N ALA A 12 34.52 -33.19 -20.99
CA ALA A 12 34.83 -32.73 -19.65
C ALA A 12 36.16 -31.97 -19.67
N SER A 13 36.16 -30.75 -19.15
CA SER A 13 37.34 -29.97 -18.83
C SER A 13 36.89 -28.77 -18.00
N LYS A 14 37.52 -28.32 -16.94
CA LYS A 14 38.68 -28.75 -16.16
C LYS A 14 38.63 -27.84 -14.93
N THR A 15 38.80 -28.43 -13.76
CA THR A 15 38.94 -27.76 -12.47
C THR A 15 39.99 -26.64 -12.52
N GLY A 16 39.60 -25.44 -12.09
CA GLY A 16 40.48 -24.29 -11.91
C GLY A 16 40.22 -23.64 -10.56
N VAL A 17 40.85 -24.19 -9.53
CA VAL A 17 41.01 -23.59 -8.20
C VAL A 17 41.86 -22.32 -8.35
N ARG A 18 41.34 -21.17 -7.91
CA ARG A 18 42.14 -19.98 -7.61
C ARG A 18 41.70 -19.40 -6.28
N ASP A 19 42.50 -19.74 -5.27
CA ASP A 19 42.75 -18.92 -4.10
C ASP A 19 43.28 -17.54 -4.51
N GLY A 20 42.91 -16.50 -3.77
CA GLY A 20 43.72 -15.29 -3.73
C GLY A 20 43.00 -14.00 -3.33
N ALA A 21 43.56 -13.38 -2.29
CA ALA A 21 43.55 -11.94 -2.00
C ALA A 21 42.33 -11.36 -1.25
N ARG A 22 42.39 -11.60 0.05
CA ARG A 22 41.88 -10.76 1.14
C ARG A 22 42.53 -9.38 1.08
N ALA A 23 41.79 -8.34 0.70
CA ALA A 23 42.21 -6.94 0.86
C ALA A 23 41.50 -6.34 2.07
N GLN A 24 42.27 -6.10 3.13
CA GLN A 24 41.89 -5.26 4.27
C GLN A 24 41.87 -3.80 3.80
N PHE A 25 40.75 -3.11 3.99
CA PHE A 25 40.69 -1.65 3.97
C PHE A 25 40.31 -1.14 5.36
N PRO A 26 40.98 -0.08 5.85
CA PRO A 26 40.79 0.41 7.19
C PRO A 26 39.49 1.21 7.35
N ASP A 27 38.95 1.01 8.54
CA ASP A 27 37.94 1.77 9.26
C ASP A 27 38.16 3.28 9.17
N ARG A 28 37.13 4.02 8.76
CA ARG A 28 37.01 5.47 8.97
C ARG A 28 35.66 5.73 9.61
N GLY A 29 35.70 5.91 10.92
CA GLY A 29 34.59 6.41 11.70
C GLY A 29 34.25 7.87 11.41
N ALA A 30 33.03 8.20 11.85
CA ALA A 30 32.54 9.48 12.34
C ALA A 30 32.52 10.68 11.36
N THR A 31 31.31 11.19 11.10
CA THR A 31 30.76 12.41 11.72
C THR A 31 29.63 13.00 10.88
N GLY A 32 28.67 13.65 11.55
CA GLY A 32 27.98 14.79 10.95
C GLY A 32 26.53 14.55 10.54
N GLY A 33 25.62 14.64 11.51
CA GLY A 33 24.24 15.01 11.21
C GLY A 33 24.19 16.39 10.57
N TRP A 34 23.53 16.49 9.41
CA TRP A 34 23.13 17.76 8.82
C TRP A 34 21.63 17.74 8.64
N SER A 35 21.01 18.56 9.48
CA SER A 35 19.65 19.02 9.44
C SER A 35 19.20 19.36 8.02
N ARG A 36 18.02 18.84 7.68
CA ARG A 36 16.86 19.61 7.17
C ARG A 36 17.22 20.96 6.54
N LEU A 37 17.30 21.03 5.21
CA LEU A 37 16.84 22.19 4.43
C LEU A 37 16.89 21.89 2.92
N TRP A 38 15.69 21.72 2.35
CA TRP A 38 15.31 21.98 0.95
C TRP A 38 15.70 20.97 -0.15
N PRO A 39 14.85 20.85 -1.20
CA PRO A 39 14.99 21.76 -2.35
C PRO A 39 13.64 22.29 -2.93
N MET A 40 13.43 23.61 -2.91
CA MET A 40 13.02 24.30 -4.15
C MET A 40 14.29 24.73 -4.90
N ILE A 41 14.95 23.78 -5.54
CA ILE A 41 15.96 24.06 -6.56
C ILE A 41 15.74 22.98 -7.61
N GLY A 42 14.86 23.27 -8.56
CA GLY A 42 14.44 22.26 -9.52
C GLY A 42 13.90 22.86 -10.80
N THR A 43 14.53 23.90 -11.35
CA THR A 43 14.29 24.30 -12.75
C THR A 43 15.38 25.15 -13.42
N CYS A 44 16.24 25.89 -12.71
CA CYS A 44 17.15 26.83 -13.41
C CYS A 44 18.50 26.27 -13.90
N ALA A 45 18.92 25.05 -13.53
CA ALA A 45 20.31 24.62 -13.79
C ALA A 45 20.55 23.96 -15.17
N LEU A 46 19.52 23.60 -15.94
CA LEU A 46 19.73 22.85 -17.19
C LEU A 46 19.97 23.72 -18.44
N VAL A 47 19.85 25.05 -18.34
CA VAL A 47 20.01 25.96 -19.49
C VAL A 47 21.48 26.42 -19.70
N ALA A 48 22.35 26.31 -18.68
CA ALA A 48 23.71 26.86 -18.76
C ALA A 48 24.77 25.92 -19.39
N ALA A 49 24.46 24.65 -19.62
CA ALA A 49 25.48 23.64 -19.99
C ALA A 49 25.78 23.50 -21.49
N LEU A 50 25.20 24.32 -22.38
CA LEU A 50 25.36 24.17 -23.84
C LEU A 50 26.22 25.24 -24.52
N LEU A 51 26.88 26.14 -23.78
CA LEU A 51 27.58 27.30 -24.36
C LEU A 51 29.11 27.20 -24.44
N THR A 52 29.71 26.02 -24.29
CA THR A 52 31.18 25.87 -24.40
C THR A 52 31.60 24.94 -25.51
N GLY A 53 31.79 25.53 -26.69
CA GLY A 53 32.57 24.93 -27.75
C GLY A 53 32.26 25.58 -29.09
N VAL A 54 33.23 26.33 -29.63
CA VAL A 54 33.67 26.28 -31.03
C VAL A 54 34.55 27.50 -31.31
N SER A 55 35.87 27.26 -31.33
CA SER A 55 36.86 28.17 -31.93
C SER A 55 37.74 27.37 -32.89
N ALA A 56 37.16 26.92 -34.00
CA ALA A 56 37.88 26.50 -35.22
C ALA A 56 36.88 26.20 -36.34
N LEU A 57 36.75 27.10 -37.34
CA LEU A 57 36.50 26.86 -38.78
C LEU A 57 35.81 28.07 -39.41
N SER A 58 36.57 28.80 -40.22
CA SER A 58 36.14 30.00 -40.97
C SER A 58 35.49 29.67 -42.33
N GLY A 59 34.85 28.50 -42.46
CA GLY A 59 34.14 28.05 -43.67
C GLY A 59 32.76 27.45 -43.40
N PHE A 60 32.28 27.51 -42.15
CA PHE A 60 30.98 26.97 -41.69
C PHE A 60 29.90 28.05 -41.47
N GLY A 61 30.13 29.27 -41.98
CA GLY A 61 29.32 30.46 -41.64
C GLY A 61 27.83 30.30 -41.92
N ASP A 62 27.46 29.81 -43.11
CA ASP A 62 26.05 29.69 -43.51
C ASP A 62 25.31 28.58 -42.76
N HIS A 63 25.94 27.42 -42.56
CA HIS A 63 25.35 26.32 -41.79
C HIS A 63 25.13 26.66 -40.31
N LYS A 64 25.98 27.51 -39.72
CA LYS A 64 25.78 28.00 -38.34
C LYS A 64 24.61 28.97 -38.24
N ALA A 65 24.39 29.81 -39.24
CA ALA A 65 23.26 30.74 -39.27
C ALA A 65 21.93 29.98 -39.39
N ASP A 66 21.86 28.96 -40.24
CA ASP A 66 20.67 28.11 -40.36
C ASP A 66 20.43 27.26 -39.11
N GLN A 67 21.50 26.75 -38.51
CA GLN A 67 21.43 26.03 -37.24
C GLN A 67 20.93 26.93 -36.10
N ALA A 68 21.38 28.19 -36.03
CA ALA A 68 20.91 29.14 -35.03
C ALA A 68 19.40 29.40 -35.18
N LYS A 69 18.91 29.65 -36.41
CA LYS A 69 17.48 29.83 -36.69
C LYS A 69 16.65 28.59 -36.31
N ALA A 70 17.18 27.39 -36.58
CA ALA A 70 16.51 26.15 -36.23
C ALA A 70 16.44 25.93 -34.71
N LEU A 71 17.46 26.34 -33.96
CA LEU A 71 17.46 26.30 -32.50
C LEU A 71 16.47 27.32 -31.92
N ASP A 72 16.45 28.55 -32.44
CA ASP A 72 15.50 29.58 -32.01
C ASP A 72 14.04 29.13 -32.22
N ALA A 73 13.75 28.52 -33.37
CA ALA A 73 12.43 27.95 -33.65
C ALA A 73 12.04 26.85 -32.64
N GLN A 74 12.99 25.97 -32.30
CA GLN A 74 12.77 24.92 -31.29
C GLN A 74 12.57 25.50 -29.89
N ILE A 75 13.27 26.57 -29.53
CA ILE A 75 13.10 27.24 -28.23
C ILE A 75 11.67 27.80 -28.14
N ILE A 76 11.21 28.51 -29.16
CA ILE A 76 9.84 29.06 -29.23
C ILE A 76 8.79 27.94 -29.12
N GLU A 77 8.99 26.81 -29.79
CA GLU A 77 8.07 25.66 -29.69
C GLU A 77 8.06 25.05 -28.29
N ARG A 78 9.24 24.89 -27.67
CA ARG A 78 9.35 24.37 -26.30
C ARG A 78 8.70 25.30 -25.28
N GLU A 79 8.85 26.62 -25.44
CA GLU A 79 8.18 27.61 -24.59
C GLU A 79 6.65 27.49 -24.68
N LYS A 80 6.10 27.34 -25.90
CA LYS A 80 4.67 27.09 -26.09
C LYS A 80 4.21 25.79 -25.42
N ARG A 81 5.02 24.73 -25.53
CA ARG A 81 4.72 23.43 -24.89
C ARG A 81 4.73 23.54 -23.37
N VAL A 82 5.68 24.26 -22.78
CA VAL A 82 5.74 24.50 -21.33
C VAL A 82 4.51 25.28 -20.87
N ALA A 83 4.14 26.36 -21.55
CA ALA A 83 2.94 27.13 -21.23
C ALA A 83 1.66 26.26 -21.27
N SER A 84 1.55 25.37 -22.27
CA SER A 84 0.42 24.43 -22.35
C SER A 84 0.39 23.43 -21.18
N LEU A 85 1.55 22.93 -20.74
CA LEU A 85 1.65 22.00 -19.61
C LEU A 85 1.32 22.67 -18.29
N ASP A 86 1.71 23.93 -18.11
CA ASP A 86 1.37 24.71 -16.92
C ASP A 86 -0.14 24.95 -16.80
N GLU A 87 -0.82 25.24 -17.93
CA GLU A 87 -2.28 25.35 -17.96
C GLU A 87 -2.98 24.01 -17.65
N GLU A 88 -2.49 22.89 -18.20
CA GLU A 88 -3.02 21.58 -17.83
C GLU A 88 -2.81 21.25 -16.36
N ARG A 89 -1.64 21.59 -15.81
CA ARG A 89 -1.32 21.38 -14.40
C ARG A 89 -2.27 22.18 -13.52
N LYS A 90 -2.50 23.45 -13.84
CA LYS A 90 -3.44 24.31 -13.13
C LYS A 90 -4.86 23.73 -13.13
N ARG A 91 -5.35 23.25 -14.29
CA ARG A 91 -6.64 22.57 -14.38
C ARG A 91 -6.73 21.32 -13.50
N ARG A 92 -5.66 20.53 -13.42
CA ARG A 92 -5.60 19.34 -12.54
C ARG A 92 -5.61 19.74 -11.06
N GLU A 93 -4.91 20.81 -10.69
CA GLU A 93 -4.91 21.34 -9.32
C GLU A 93 -6.30 21.85 -8.92
N ASP A 94 -6.98 22.60 -9.79
CA ASP A 94 -8.35 23.07 -9.57
C ASP A 94 -9.34 21.89 -9.44
N ALA A 95 -9.22 20.87 -10.30
CA ALA A 95 -10.05 19.66 -10.22
C ALA A 95 -9.85 18.88 -8.91
N LEU A 96 -8.61 18.83 -8.39
CA LEU A 96 -8.33 18.22 -7.08
C LEU A 96 -8.93 19.02 -5.93
N ALA A 97 -8.88 20.36 -5.98
CA ALA A 97 -9.53 21.21 -4.99
C ALA A 97 -11.06 21.02 -4.98
N ASP A 98 -11.67 20.84 -6.15
CA ASP A 98 -13.10 20.53 -6.28
C ASP A 98 -13.47 19.16 -5.70
N LEU A 99 -12.68 18.13 -6.00
CA LEU A 99 -12.88 16.79 -5.43
C LEU A 99 -12.75 16.82 -3.90
N GLN A 100 -11.77 17.55 -3.37
CA GLN A 100 -11.60 17.71 -1.92
C GLN A 100 -12.82 18.38 -1.28
N ARG A 101 -13.36 19.45 -1.89
CA ARG A 101 -14.57 20.12 -1.42
C ARG A 101 -15.78 19.17 -1.40
N ARG A 102 -15.97 18.38 -2.46
CA ARG A 102 -17.05 17.39 -2.54
C ARG A 102 -16.90 16.28 -1.50
N ALA A 103 -15.68 15.81 -1.25
CA ALA A 103 -15.39 14.80 -0.24
C ALA A 103 -15.76 15.30 1.16
N ASN A 104 -15.33 16.52 1.52
CA ASN A 104 -15.65 17.13 2.81
C ASN A 104 -17.18 17.36 2.97
N ALA A 105 -17.87 17.77 1.91
CA ALA A 105 -19.33 17.92 1.93
C ALA A 105 -20.05 16.58 2.19
N LYS A 106 -19.59 15.51 1.53
CA LYS A 106 -20.13 14.15 1.76
C LYS A 106 -19.83 13.64 3.16
N GLU A 107 -18.67 13.95 3.73
CA GLU A 107 -18.35 13.62 5.12
C GLU A 107 -19.28 14.32 6.11
N SER A 108 -19.61 15.60 5.86
CA SER A 108 -20.61 16.33 6.66
C SER A 108 -22.01 15.72 6.56
N GLU A 109 -22.45 15.32 5.36
CA GLU A 109 -23.74 14.64 5.15
C GLU A 109 -23.79 13.29 5.88
N LEU A 110 -22.68 12.55 5.87
CA LEU A 110 -22.56 11.29 6.63
C LEU A 110 -22.59 11.53 8.15
N ALA A 111 -22.00 12.61 8.64
CA ALA A 111 -22.07 12.97 10.05
C ALA A 111 -23.52 13.29 10.48
N GLU A 112 -24.25 14.08 9.68
CA GLU A 112 -25.64 14.42 9.95
C GLU A 112 -26.56 13.20 9.92
N THR A 113 -26.38 12.30 8.93
CA THR A 113 -27.18 11.07 8.85
C THR A 113 -26.92 10.13 10.04
N ASN A 114 -25.68 10.01 10.49
CA ASN A 114 -25.34 9.24 11.70
C ASN A 114 -25.99 9.83 12.96
N GLU A 115 -26.02 11.16 13.09
CA GLU A 115 -26.71 11.82 14.20
C GLU A 115 -28.22 11.55 14.17
N ARG A 116 -28.85 11.61 12.99
CA ARG A 116 -30.27 11.26 12.81
C ARG A 116 -30.55 9.80 13.19
N VAL A 117 -29.67 8.87 12.82
CA VAL A 117 -29.81 7.45 13.20
C VAL A 117 -29.72 7.29 14.72
N ALA A 118 -28.74 7.91 15.37
CA ALA A 118 -28.61 7.87 16.83
C ALA A 118 -29.86 8.41 17.54
N ALA A 119 -30.43 9.52 17.06
CA ALA A 119 -31.66 10.09 17.61
C ALA A 119 -32.88 9.17 17.43
N LEU A 120 -32.97 8.43 16.31
CA LEU A 120 -34.02 7.44 16.10
C LEU A 120 -33.87 6.21 17.00
N GLU A 121 -32.64 5.76 17.24
CA GLU A 121 -32.35 4.67 18.17
C GLU A 121 -32.73 5.04 19.61
N GLU A 122 -32.45 6.27 20.05
CA GLU A 122 -32.88 6.77 21.35
C GLU A 122 -34.41 6.79 21.48
N LYS A 123 -35.12 7.32 20.46
CA LYS A 123 -36.59 7.31 20.40
C LYS A 123 -37.15 5.88 20.45
N ARG A 124 -36.55 4.94 19.73
CA ARG A 124 -36.93 3.52 19.76
C ARG A 124 -36.76 2.95 21.17
N GLY A 125 -35.64 3.24 21.84
CA GLY A 125 -35.40 2.81 23.22
C GLY A 125 -36.38 3.41 24.23
N ALA A 126 -36.82 4.66 24.03
CA ALA A 126 -37.85 5.28 24.84
C ALA A 126 -39.24 4.64 24.63
N LEU A 127 -39.63 4.40 23.38
CA LEU A 127 -40.88 3.72 23.04
C LEU A 127 -40.91 2.29 23.58
N GLN A 128 -39.81 1.54 23.49
CA GLN A 128 -39.74 0.19 24.01
C GLN A 128 -39.92 0.15 25.54
N ARG A 129 -39.42 1.16 26.26
CA ARG A 129 -39.67 1.32 27.71
C ARG A 129 -41.14 1.62 28.00
N GLN A 130 -41.78 2.52 27.24
CA GLN A 130 -43.21 2.81 27.38
C GLN A 130 -44.08 1.57 27.11
N VAL A 131 -43.74 0.78 26.09
CA VAL A 131 -44.44 -0.49 25.82
C VAL A 131 -44.25 -1.45 26.99
N ALA A 132 -43.03 -1.62 27.52
CA ALA A 132 -42.80 -2.49 28.68
C ALA A 132 -43.59 -2.04 29.93
N GLU A 133 -43.75 -0.73 30.13
CA GLU A 133 -44.56 -0.16 31.21
C GLU A 133 -46.06 -0.47 31.03
N LEU A 134 -46.60 -0.30 29.82
CA LEU A 134 -48.00 -0.61 29.50
C LEU A 134 -48.32 -2.11 29.49
N THR A 135 -47.34 -2.95 29.14
CA THR A 135 -47.49 -4.41 29.06
C THR A 135 -47.09 -5.11 30.37
N GLY A 136 -46.57 -4.36 31.34
CA GLY A 136 -46.27 -4.88 32.68
C GLY A 136 -47.54 -5.48 33.29
N PRO A 137 -47.42 -6.62 33.99
CA PRO A 137 -48.59 -7.30 34.55
C PRO A 137 -49.34 -6.30 35.45
N VAL A 138 -50.60 -6.04 35.09
CA VAL A 138 -51.56 -5.43 36.01
C VAL A 138 -51.63 -6.40 37.18
N ALA A 139 -50.92 -6.09 38.26
CA ALA A 139 -50.97 -6.88 39.47
C ALA A 139 -52.46 -7.05 39.82
N PRO A 140 -52.97 -8.29 39.90
CA PRO A 140 -54.35 -8.49 40.31
C PRO A 140 -54.48 -7.82 41.67
N SER A 141 -55.32 -6.79 41.74
CA SER A 141 -55.63 -6.16 43.02
C SER A 141 -56.23 -7.25 43.88
N ASP A 142 -55.52 -7.63 44.94
CA ASP A 142 -55.92 -8.67 45.87
C ASP A 142 -57.36 -8.45 46.30
N GLY A 143 -58.22 -9.34 45.81
CA GLY A 143 -59.65 -9.20 45.90
C GLY A 143 -60.30 -10.39 45.22
N GLU A 144 -60.07 -11.56 45.82
CA GLU A 144 -61.07 -12.61 45.96
C GLU A 144 -61.79 -13.03 44.66
N LEU A 145 -61.44 -14.20 44.12
CA LEU A 145 -62.37 -15.34 44.04
C LEU A 145 -61.69 -16.54 43.35
N ALA A 146 -61.59 -17.60 44.15
CA ALA A 146 -61.80 -19.01 43.79
C ALA A 146 -61.04 -19.61 42.59
N VAL A 147 -60.04 -20.42 42.95
CA VAL A 147 -60.01 -21.87 42.68
C VAL A 147 -60.86 -22.31 41.48
N VAL A 148 -60.21 -22.52 40.33
CA VAL A 148 -60.57 -23.61 39.42
C VAL A 148 -59.28 -24.31 39.02
N SER A 149 -59.03 -25.42 39.70
CA SER A 149 -58.11 -26.47 39.26
C SER A 149 -58.50 -26.89 37.85
N ASN A 150 -57.57 -26.83 36.90
CA ASN A 150 -57.67 -27.61 35.68
C ASN A 150 -56.39 -28.43 35.49
N ASP A 151 -56.65 -29.73 35.45
CA ASP A 151 -55.77 -30.88 35.44
C ASP A 151 -55.09 -31.07 34.06
N PRO A 152 -53.78 -31.40 34.00
CA PRO A 152 -53.09 -31.74 32.76
C PRO A 152 -53.31 -33.22 32.35
N SER A 153 -54.04 -33.42 31.27
CA SER A 153 -54.11 -34.66 30.47
C SER A 153 -54.38 -34.23 29.02
N ALA A 154 -53.78 -34.71 27.95
CA ALA A 154 -52.79 -35.74 27.62
C ALA A 154 -52.38 -35.45 26.13
N PRO A 155 -51.44 -36.18 25.52
CA PRO A 155 -50.86 -35.86 24.21
C PRO A 155 -51.70 -36.46 23.06
N VAL A 156 -51.76 -35.77 21.92
CA VAL A 156 -52.27 -36.34 20.66
C VAL A 156 -51.34 -35.94 19.51
N GLU A 157 -50.84 -36.98 18.84
CA GLU A 157 -50.02 -36.97 17.64
C GLU A 157 -50.77 -36.51 16.38
N ASP A 158 -49.97 -36.16 15.38
CA ASP A 158 -50.17 -36.37 13.94
C ASP A 158 -51.33 -35.70 13.19
N GLY A 159 -50.94 -34.95 12.15
CA GLY A 159 -51.83 -34.48 11.10
C GLY A 159 -51.27 -33.35 10.24
N ALA A 160 -50.42 -33.69 9.27
CA ALA A 160 -50.13 -32.84 8.10
C ALA A 160 -51.39 -32.59 7.24
N PRO A 161 -51.35 -31.88 6.08
CA PRO A 161 -50.50 -30.78 5.62
C PRO A 161 -51.35 -29.53 5.26
N GLN A 162 -50.82 -28.31 5.39
CA GLN A 162 -51.44 -27.12 4.78
C GLN A 162 -50.54 -26.51 3.70
N GLU A 163 -50.87 -26.91 2.48
CA GLU A 163 -50.73 -26.16 1.24
C GLU A 163 -51.41 -24.80 1.40
N GLY A 164 -50.69 -23.71 1.15
CA GLY A 164 -51.20 -22.36 1.36
C GLY A 164 -50.26 -21.30 0.82
N ALA A 165 -50.44 -20.99 -0.45
CA ALA A 165 -49.87 -19.88 -1.21
C ALA A 165 -49.57 -18.61 -0.39
N GLN A 166 -48.37 -18.04 -0.56
CA GLN A 166 -48.16 -16.60 -0.36
C GLN A 166 -47.04 -16.05 -1.26
N ALA A 167 -47.51 -15.51 -2.38
CA ALA A 167 -47.11 -14.30 -3.06
C ALA A 167 -45.71 -13.71 -2.81
N ALA A 168 -44.97 -13.58 -3.91
CA ALA A 168 -43.84 -12.69 -4.08
C ALA A 168 -44.18 -11.24 -3.66
N PRO A 169 -43.29 -10.53 -2.95
CA PRO A 169 -43.37 -9.08 -2.87
C PRO A 169 -42.74 -8.45 -4.11
N ALA A 170 -43.54 -7.64 -4.79
CA ALA A 170 -43.11 -6.76 -5.85
C ALA A 170 -42.15 -5.69 -5.32
N ASP A 171 -41.03 -5.52 -6.01
CA ASP A 171 -40.19 -4.33 -5.96
C ASP A 171 -41.04 -3.10 -6.33
N GLN A 172 -41.33 -2.24 -5.36
CA GLN A 172 -41.74 -0.86 -5.62
C GLN A 172 -40.56 0.06 -5.28
N PRO A 173 -39.99 0.78 -6.25
CA PRO A 173 -39.09 1.90 -5.96
C PRO A 173 -39.93 3.08 -5.47
N GLN A 174 -39.91 3.33 -4.16
CA GLN A 174 -40.46 4.58 -3.62
C GLN A 174 -39.47 5.72 -3.88
N ASP A 175 -39.75 6.45 -4.95
CA ASP A 175 -39.21 7.77 -5.24
C ASP A 175 -39.91 8.77 -4.30
N SER A 176 -39.22 9.25 -3.28
CA SER A 176 -39.71 10.29 -2.37
C SER A 176 -38.72 11.43 -2.33
N THR A 177 -38.85 12.35 -3.28
CA THR A 177 -38.27 13.69 -3.23
C THR A 177 -39.11 14.56 -2.30
N ALA A 178 -38.79 14.56 -1.01
CA ALA A 178 -39.29 15.56 -0.06
C ALA A 178 -38.19 16.59 0.22
N THR A 179 -38.22 17.67 -0.56
CA THR A 179 -37.47 18.90 -0.27
C THR A 179 -38.08 19.55 0.97
N VAL A 180 -37.42 19.42 2.12
CA VAL A 180 -37.75 20.18 3.33
C VAL A 180 -36.69 21.26 3.49
N ASP A 181 -37.13 22.49 3.24
CA ASP A 181 -36.42 23.74 3.48
C ASP A 181 -36.34 23.96 5.00
N ALA A 182 -35.13 23.97 5.57
CA ALA A 182 -34.88 24.15 6.99
C ALA A 182 -33.90 25.32 7.21
N PRO A 183 -34.20 26.27 8.12
CA PRO A 183 -33.38 27.47 8.32
C PRO A 183 -32.06 27.18 9.05
N PRO A 184 -31.01 28.01 8.83
CA PRO A 184 -29.67 27.79 9.37
C PRO A 184 -29.62 27.98 10.89
N GLN A 185 -29.10 26.97 11.61
CA GLN A 185 -28.74 27.03 13.02
C GLN A 185 -27.30 27.57 13.20
N PRO A 186 -27.02 28.34 14.28
CA PRO A 186 -25.71 28.93 14.54
C PRO A 186 -24.71 27.93 15.15
N ASN A 187 -23.46 27.98 14.66
CA ASN A 187 -22.31 27.21 15.16
C ASN A 187 -22.03 27.43 16.65
N PRO A 188 -21.82 26.38 17.45
CA PRO A 188 -21.19 26.49 18.75
C PRO A 188 -19.66 26.44 18.65
N ASP A 189 -19.05 27.34 19.41
CA ASP A 189 -17.62 27.62 19.60
C ASP A 189 -16.85 26.43 20.22
N PRO A 190 -15.71 25.99 19.68
CA PRO A 190 -14.90 24.94 20.30
C PRO A 190 -13.83 25.55 21.21
N ASP A 191 -14.19 25.85 22.45
CA ASP A 191 -13.21 26.05 23.52
C ASP A 191 -13.51 25.13 24.72
N ARG A 192 -12.58 24.20 24.96
CA ARG A 192 -12.21 23.55 26.23
C ARG A 192 -11.92 22.06 26.07
N SER A 193 -10.64 21.70 26.27
CA SER A 193 -10.19 20.85 27.39
C SER A 193 -8.88 20.13 27.05
N ARG A 194 -7.75 20.77 27.36
CA ARG A 194 -6.45 20.08 27.50
C ARG A 194 -6.35 19.48 28.89
N ALA A 195 -6.59 18.18 29.00
CA ALA A 195 -6.25 17.41 30.21
C ALA A 195 -4.76 17.03 30.17
N ARG A 196 -4.03 17.48 31.20
CA ARG A 196 -2.61 17.24 31.44
C ARG A 196 -2.44 15.88 32.12
N VAL A 197 -1.91 14.88 31.41
CA VAL A 197 -1.54 13.58 31.99
C VAL A 197 -0.16 13.72 32.65
N VAL A 198 -0.11 13.55 33.97
CA VAL A 198 1.11 13.44 34.77
C VAL A 198 1.59 11.99 34.65
N ASN A 199 2.75 11.79 34.03
CA ASN A 199 3.37 10.47 33.86
C ASN A 199 4.36 10.23 35.00
N THR A 200 4.02 9.35 35.94
CA THR A 200 4.87 8.96 37.06
C THR A 200 5.90 7.93 36.58
N ALA A 201 7.18 8.29 36.60
CA ALA A 201 8.28 7.44 36.20
C ALA A 201 8.56 6.34 37.24
N VAL A 202 8.56 5.08 36.80
CA VAL A 202 9.04 3.92 37.56
C VAL A 202 10.54 3.73 37.27
N PRO A 203 11.41 3.52 38.26
CA PRO A 203 12.84 3.32 38.03
C PRO A 203 13.12 1.95 37.38
N THR A 204 13.81 1.99 36.25
CA THR A 204 14.29 0.82 35.50
C THR A 204 15.45 0.14 36.24
N PRO A 205 15.46 -1.18 36.43
CA PRO A 205 16.61 -1.89 36.98
C PRO A 205 17.78 -1.90 35.98
N THR A 206 18.97 -1.58 36.49
CA THR A 206 20.25 -1.62 35.79
C THR A 206 20.54 -3.03 35.27
N PRO A 207 20.68 -3.24 33.94
CA PRO A 207 21.08 -4.54 33.40
C PRO A 207 22.58 -4.78 33.61
N ALA A 208 22.91 -5.98 34.08
CA ALA A 208 24.28 -6.48 34.20
C ALA A 208 24.99 -6.56 32.83
N PRO A 209 26.33 -6.39 32.77
CA PRO A 209 27.08 -6.39 31.51
C PRO A 209 27.09 -7.78 30.85
N ALA A 210 26.37 -7.90 29.72
CA ALA A 210 26.28 -9.11 28.89
C ALA A 210 27.22 -9.04 27.68
N ALA A 211 28.53 -8.91 27.90
CA ALA A 211 29.48 -8.68 26.81
C ALA A 211 29.97 -9.94 26.06
N ASP A 212 29.93 -11.14 26.65
CA ASP A 212 30.66 -12.29 26.08
C ASP A 212 29.83 -13.46 25.49
N ARG A 213 28.49 -13.36 25.44
CA ARG A 213 27.64 -14.47 24.92
C ARG A 213 27.11 -14.32 23.49
N ARG A 214 27.43 -13.23 22.77
CA ARG A 214 26.86 -12.96 21.43
C ARG A 214 27.63 -13.58 20.26
N ALA A 215 28.90 -13.95 20.43
CA ALA A 215 29.72 -14.41 19.31
C ALA A 215 29.48 -15.88 18.91
N SER A 216 29.05 -16.75 19.83
CA SER A 216 29.01 -18.20 19.57
C SER A 216 27.67 -18.75 19.04
N TYR A 217 26.59 -17.97 19.07
CA TYR A 217 25.30 -18.39 18.50
C TYR A 217 25.12 -18.00 17.03
N ASP A 218 25.92 -17.08 16.50
CA ASP A 218 25.72 -16.51 15.15
C ASP A 218 26.28 -17.44 14.05
N GLU A 219 27.49 -17.98 14.24
CA GLU A 219 28.19 -18.78 13.22
C GLU A 219 27.47 -20.10 12.88
N THR A 220 26.91 -20.77 13.89
CA THR A 220 26.22 -22.06 13.67
C THR A 220 24.84 -21.86 13.03
N GLN A 221 24.15 -20.76 13.33
CA GLN A 221 22.88 -20.42 12.66
C GLN A 221 23.09 -19.98 11.22
N GLU A 222 24.20 -19.31 10.90
CA GLU A 222 24.49 -18.84 9.55
C GLU A 222 24.81 -20.01 8.60
N ALA A 223 25.51 -21.04 9.08
CA ALA A 223 25.77 -22.27 8.33
C ALA A 223 24.49 -23.06 8.03
N ASP A 224 23.61 -23.25 9.03
CA ASP A 224 22.32 -23.94 8.84
C ASP A 224 21.35 -23.14 7.94
N ARG A 225 21.35 -21.80 8.04
CA ARG A 225 20.57 -20.91 7.15
C ARG A 225 21.07 -20.96 5.72
N SER A 226 22.39 -21.04 5.52
CA SER A 226 23.01 -21.14 4.20
C SER A 226 22.72 -22.49 3.53
N ALA A 227 22.66 -23.58 4.30
CA ALA A 227 22.26 -24.90 3.80
C ALA A 227 20.76 -24.98 3.45
N GLN A 228 19.90 -24.22 4.14
CA GLN A 228 18.47 -24.09 3.81
C GLN A 228 18.17 -23.11 2.66
N ALA A 229 19.16 -22.37 2.16
CA ALA A 229 19.00 -21.35 1.12
C ALA A 229 18.86 -21.92 -0.30
N SER A 230 18.90 -23.24 -0.51
CA SER A 230 18.72 -23.85 -1.83
C SER A 230 17.25 -23.99 -2.27
N GLY A 231 16.31 -23.40 -1.53
CA GLY A 231 14.90 -23.33 -1.95
C GLY A 231 14.69 -22.37 -3.13
N PRO A 232 13.65 -22.57 -3.96
CA PRO A 232 13.30 -21.64 -5.01
C PRO A 232 12.98 -20.25 -4.44
N VAL A 233 13.49 -19.20 -5.08
CA VAL A 233 13.26 -17.80 -4.68
C VAL A 233 11.76 -17.49 -4.65
N ARG A 234 11.31 -16.89 -3.55
CA ARG A 234 9.93 -16.49 -3.29
C ARG A 234 9.86 -14.97 -3.24
N VAL A 235 9.01 -14.40 -4.08
CA VAL A 235 8.82 -12.95 -4.18
C VAL A 235 7.53 -12.52 -3.48
N PHE A 236 7.63 -11.54 -2.59
CA PHE A 236 6.50 -10.81 -2.03
C PHE A 236 6.42 -9.43 -2.67
N ILE A 237 5.26 -9.04 -3.19
CA ILE A 237 5.08 -7.75 -3.88
C ILE A 237 4.28 -6.81 -2.98
N HIS A 238 4.87 -5.71 -2.56
CA HIS A 238 4.26 -4.68 -1.72
C HIS A 238 3.79 -3.50 -2.56
N VAL A 239 2.51 -3.13 -2.41
CA VAL A 239 1.90 -1.98 -3.10
C VAL A 239 1.00 -1.19 -2.17
N ARG A 240 0.83 0.11 -2.43
CA ARG A 240 -0.10 0.94 -1.65
C ARG A 240 -1.52 0.37 -1.74
N SER A 241 -2.11 0.05 -0.58
CA SER A 241 -3.42 -0.61 -0.54
C SER A 241 -4.53 0.27 -1.11
N SER A 242 -4.45 1.59 -0.92
CA SER A 242 -5.46 2.53 -1.42
C SER A 242 -5.38 2.83 -2.91
N ASP A 243 -4.40 2.28 -3.64
CA ASP A 243 -4.16 2.60 -5.05
C ASP A 243 -4.50 1.40 -5.97
N PRO A 244 -5.63 1.45 -6.71
CA PRO A 244 -6.01 0.41 -7.65
C PRO A 244 -5.03 0.24 -8.83
N ALA A 245 -4.41 1.33 -9.29
CA ALA A 245 -3.45 1.28 -10.39
C ALA A 245 -2.16 0.58 -9.95
N ALA A 246 -1.66 0.88 -8.75
CA ALA A 246 -0.52 0.16 -8.16
C ALA A 246 -0.81 -1.35 -8.02
N ARG A 247 -2.03 -1.73 -7.57
CA ARG A 247 -2.43 -3.15 -7.52
C ARG A 247 -2.46 -3.82 -8.89
N ASN A 248 -2.91 -3.11 -9.93
CA ASN A 248 -2.88 -3.63 -11.30
C ASN A 248 -1.45 -3.80 -11.82
N ARG A 249 -0.54 -2.84 -11.58
CA ARG A 249 0.90 -2.99 -11.86
C ARG A 249 1.48 -4.22 -11.16
N ALA A 250 1.20 -4.40 -9.87
CA ALA A 250 1.61 -5.57 -9.10
C ALA A 250 1.16 -6.89 -9.72
N ARG A 251 -0.09 -6.96 -10.20
CA ARG A 251 -0.63 -8.14 -10.89
C ARG A 251 0.08 -8.41 -12.22
N ALA A 252 0.36 -7.38 -13.01
CA ALA A 252 1.09 -7.51 -14.26
C ALA A 252 2.52 -8.04 -14.03
N VAL A 253 3.23 -7.46 -13.07
CA VAL A 253 4.56 -7.92 -12.65
C VAL A 253 4.51 -9.36 -12.13
N ALA A 254 3.53 -9.70 -11.29
CA ALA A 254 3.37 -11.07 -10.78
C ALA A 254 3.14 -12.08 -11.91
N ALA A 255 2.37 -11.72 -12.94
CA ALA A 255 2.15 -12.56 -14.11
C ALA A 255 3.44 -12.77 -14.91
N GLU A 256 4.24 -11.71 -15.11
CA GLU A 256 5.53 -11.80 -15.80
C GLU A 256 6.56 -12.64 -15.03
N LEU A 257 6.64 -12.47 -13.71
CA LEU A 257 7.50 -13.28 -12.85
C LEU A 257 7.15 -14.77 -12.94
N ARG A 258 5.85 -15.11 -12.89
CA ARG A 258 5.39 -16.50 -13.03
C ARG A 258 5.70 -17.06 -14.41
N ARG A 259 5.58 -16.28 -15.49
CA ARG A 259 5.97 -16.71 -16.84
C ARG A 259 7.45 -17.09 -16.93
N ARG A 260 8.31 -16.46 -16.12
CA ARG A 260 9.75 -16.76 -16.04
C ARG A 260 10.10 -17.88 -15.05
N GLY A 261 9.09 -18.52 -14.44
CA GLY A 261 9.31 -19.57 -13.45
C GLY A 261 9.66 -19.07 -12.04
N VAL A 262 9.55 -17.76 -11.78
CA VAL A 262 9.76 -17.19 -10.44
C VAL A 262 8.50 -17.37 -9.60
N SER A 263 8.67 -17.88 -8.37
CA SER A 263 7.55 -18.09 -7.45
C SER A 263 7.12 -16.78 -6.79
N VAL A 264 5.92 -16.31 -7.10
CA VAL A 264 5.31 -15.15 -6.43
C VAL A 264 4.43 -15.64 -5.29
N ALA A 265 4.89 -15.42 -4.06
CA ALA A 265 4.22 -15.90 -2.87
C ALA A 265 2.93 -15.13 -2.57
N GLU A 266 2.97 -13.79 -2.64
CA GLU A 266 1.85 -12.94 -2.26
C GLU A 266 1.98 -11.52 -2.81
N ILE A 267 0.84 -10.85 -3.05
CA ILE A 267 0.77 -9.40 -3.26
C ILE A 267 0.16 -8.78 -1.99
N ARG A 268 0.93 -7.93 -1.31
CA ARG A 268 0.59 -7.32 -0.03
C ARG A 268 0.26 -5.84 -0.18
N GLY A 269 -0.89 -5.45 0.36
CA GLY A 269 -1.26 -4.04 0.49
C GLY A 269 -0.57 -3.41 1.70
N VAL A 270 0.19 -2.33 1.50
CA VAL A 270 0.75 -1.50 2.57
C VAL A 270 0.00 -0.17 2.69
N ARG A 271 -0.16 0.33 3.92
CA ARG A 271 -0.85 1.60 4.17
C ARG A 271 -0.04 2.81 3.71
N LEU A 272 1.28 2.75 3.87
CA LEU A 272 2.19 3.84 3.55
C LEU A 272 2.49 3.87 2.05
N PRO A 273 2.62 5.06 1.43
CA PRO A 273 2.98 5.16 0.03
C PRO A 273 4.41 4.65 -0.19
N VAL A 274 4.58 3.79 -1.19
CA VAL A 274 5.90 3.38 -1.68
C VAL A 274 6.39 4.51 -2.59
N ARG A 275 7.48 5.18 -2.20
CA ARG A 275 7.96 6.36 -2.94
C ARG A 275 8.77 6.02 -4.18
N ARG A 276 9.32 4.81 -4.23
CA ARG A 276 10.22 4.35 -5.28
C ARG A 276 10.15 2.85 -5.41
N ASP A 277 10.07 2.38 -6.65
CA ASP A 277 10.19 0.97 -6.98
C ASP A 277 11.54 0.43 -6.47
N SER A 278 11.53 -0.69 -5.73
CA SER A 278 12.75 -1.30 -5.18
C SER A 278 12.65 -2.81 -5.01
N VAL A 279 13.78 -3.50 -5.17
CA VAL A 279 13.94 -4.93 -4.90
C VAL A 279 14.86 -5.06 -3.69
N ARG A 280 14.34 -5.63 -2.60
CA ARG A 280 15.08 -5.85 -1.36
C ARG A 280 15.46 -7.31 -1.22
N PHE A 281 16.73 -7.59 -0.99
CA PHE A 281 17.24 -8.92 -0.70
C PHE A 281 17.88 -8.95 0.69
N PHE A 282 17.77 -10.09 1.37
CA PHE A 282 18.18 -10.23 2.78
C PHE A 282 19.35 -11.17 2.98
N TYR A 283 19.72 -11.95 1.96
CA TYR A 283 20.82 -12.91 1.99
C TYR A 283 21.68 -12.81 0.72
N ASP A 284 22.95 -13.19 0.81
CA ASP A 284 23.88 -13.15 -0.32
C ASP A 284 23.47 -14.10 -1.46
N ALA A 285 22.88 -15.26 -1.12
CA ALA A 285 22.37 -16.21 -2.11
C ALA A 285 21.30 -15.59 -3.03
N ASP A 286 20.49 -14.67 -2.50
CA ASP A 286 19.39 -14.02 -3.21
C ASP A 286 19.86 -12.90 -4.14
N ARG A 287 21.08 -12.40 -3.96
CA ARG A 287 21.63 -11.25 -4.69
C ARG A 287 21.66 -11.49 -6.20
N SER A 288 21.93 -12.73 -6.62
CA SER A 288 22.00 -13.11 -8.04
C SER A 288 20.66 -12.97 -8.77
N ALA A 289 19.54 -13.22 -8.08
CA ALA A 289 18.20 -13.13 -8.63
C ALA A 289 17.72 -11.67 -8.86
N VAL A 290 18.35 -10.69 -8.19
CA VAL A 290 17.91 -9.29 -8.22
C VAL A 290 17.89 -8.70 -9.63
N SER A 291 18.93 -8.95 -10.44
CA SER A 291 19.00 -8.41 -11.81
C SER A 291 17.92 -8.98 -12.72
N GLU A 292 17.56 -10.25 -12.53
CA GLU A 292 16.47 -10.89 -13.26
C GLU A 292 15.11 -10.30 -12.87
N LEU A 293 14.87 -10.10 -11.57
CA LEU A 293 13.65 -9.47 -11.08
C LEU A 293 13.50 -8.03 -11.59
N GLN A 294 14.58 -7.24 -11.58
CA GLN A 294 14.56 -5.89 -12.13
C GLN A 294 14.23 -5.88 -13.63
N ARG A 295 14.73 -6.87 -14.38
CA ARG A 295 14.40 -7.03 -15.81
C ARG A 295 12.94 -7.42 -16.00
N ALA A 296 12.44 -8.38 -15.23
CA ALA A 296 11.04 -8.79 -15.29
C ALA A 296 10.07 -7.64 -14.97
N VAL A 297 10.41 -6.77 -14.01
CA VAL A 297 9.60 -5.58 -13.71
C VAL A 297 9.59 -4.60 -14.88
N ARG A 298 10.75 -4.32 -15.51
CA ARG A 298 10.83 -3.46 -16.70
C ARG A 298 10.03 -4.02 -17.87
N ASP A 299 10.10 -5.32 -18.09
CA ASP A 299 9.42 -5.96 -19.22
C ASP A 299 7.90 -6.03 -18.98
N ALA A 300 7.46 -6.15 -17.72
CA ALA A 300 6.05 -6.12 -17.35
C ALA A 300 5.43 -4.72 -17.42
N LEU A 301 6.24 -3.67 -17.26
CA LEU A 301 5.76 -2.30 -17.09
C LEU A 301 6.34 -1.41 -18.19
N SER A 302 5.48 -0.99 -19.12
CA SER A 302 5.87 -0.10 -20.22
C SER A 302 6.14 1.36 -19.79
N ASP A 303 6.10 1.65 -18.49
CA ASP A 303 6.24 3.00 -17.90
C ASP A 303 7.71 3.40 -17.64
N GLY A 304 8.67 2.55 -17.99
CA GLY A 304 10.09 2.79 -17.71
C GLY A 304 10.49 2.54 -16.25
N ALA A 305 9.66 1.83 -15.48
CA ALA A 305 9.95 1.46 -14.09
C ALA A 305 11.32 0.77 -13.97
N ASN A 306 12.23 1.37 -13.19
CA ASN A 306 13.54 0.80 -12.93
C ASN A 306 13.73 0.60 -11.41
N PRO A 307 13.25 -0.53 -10.85
CA PRO A 307 13.34 -0.76 -9.43
C PRO A 307 14.79 -0.79 -8.96
N VAL A 308 15.09 -0.14 -7.84
CA VAL A 308 16.45 -0.11 -7.27
C VAL A 308 16.69 -1.30 -6.36
N ALA A 309 17.81 -1.97 -6.55
CA ALA A 309 18.30 -2.99 -5.64
C ALA A 309 18.66 -2.36 -4.28
N GLN A 310 18.15 -2.90 -3.19
CA GLN A 310 18.48 -2.50 -1.84
C GLN A 310 18.97 -3.70 -1.03
N ASP A 311 20.13 -3.54 -0.40
CA ASP A 311 20.74 -4.55 0.45
C ASP A 311 20.18 -4.44 1.87
N TYR A 312 19.51 -5.49 2.32
CA TYR A 312 18.91 -5.59 3.65
C TYR A 312 19.53 -6.73 4.47
N ARG A 313 20.76 -7.16 4.14
CA ARG A 313 21.48 -8.20 4.92
C ARG A 313 21.71 -7.81 6.38
N SER A 314 21.76 -6.51 6.70
CA SER A 314 21.89 -6.00 8.07
C SER A 314 20.56 -5.83 8.81
N TYR A 315 19.45 -6.35 8.28
CA TYR A 315 18.14 -6.22 8.91
C TYR A 315 18.03 -7.14 10.12
N GLY A 316 17.68 -6.59 11.30
CA GLY A 316 17.75 -7.32 12.58
C GLY A 316 16.77 -8.49 12.74
N ALA A 317 15.80 -8.63 11.84
CA ALA A 317 14.84 -9.73 11.81
C ALA A 317 14.59 -10.15 10.35
N PRO A 318 15.58 -10.73 9.66
CA PRO A 318 15.44 -11.06 8.25
C PRO A 318 14.34 -12.13 8.05
N PRO A 319 13.61 -12.08 6.92
CA PRO A 319 12.67 -13.14 6.56
C PRO A 319 13.42 -14.46 6.31
N ARG A 320 12.70 -15.53 5.97
CA ARG A 320 13.35 -16.82 5.66
C ARG A 320 14.28 -16.69 4.43
N PRO A 321 15.41 -17.42 4.37
CA PRO A 321 16.24 -17.50 3.18
C PRO A 321 15.45 -17.83 1.91
N GLY A 322 15.85 -17.26 0.78
CA GLY A 322 15.09 -17.36 -0.48
C GLY A 322 13.94 -16.37 -0.58
N THR A 323 13.81 -15.40 0.33
CA THR A 323 12.74 -14.38 0.30
C THR A 323 13.28 -13.07 -0.27
N ILE A 324 12.66 -12.59 -1.35
CA ILE A 324 12.92 -11.27 -1.92
C ILE A 324 11.63 -10.44 -1.87
N GLU A 325 11.75 -9.18 -1.48
CA GLU A 325 10.63 -8.25 -1.48
C GLU A 325 10.73 -7.27 -2.64
N LEU A 326 9.65 -7.14 -3.40
CA LEU A 326 9.50 -6.12 -4.43
C LEU A 326 8.50 -5.06 -3.93
N TRP A 327 8.94 -3.81 -3.83
CA TRP A 327 8.12 -2.69 -3.42
C TRP A 327 7.84 -1.83 -4.65
N LEU A 328 6.56 -1.64 -5.00
CA LEU A 328 6.13 -0.87 -6.17
C LEU A 328 5.31 0.36 -5.76
N SER A 329 5.62 1.52 -6.35
CA SER A 329 4.96 2.82 -6.14
C SER A 329 3.63 2.97 -6.84
#